data_AF-A0A7V8YKR9-F1
#
_entry.id   AF-A0A7V8YKR9-F1
#
_cell.length_a   1.000
_cell.length_b   1.000
_cell.length_c   1.000
_cell.angle_alpha   90.00
_cell.angle_beta   90.00
_cell.angle_gamma   90.00
#
_symmetry.space_group_name_H-M   'P 1'
#
loop_
_entity.id
_entity.type
_entity.pdbx_description
1 polymer ?
#
loop_
_entity_poly.entity_id
_entity_poly.type
_entity_poly.pdbx_seq_one_letter_code
_entity_poly.pdbx_strand_id
1 'polypeptide(L)'
;MAAVEVLKNLNTHGGRKVPEDAPTSFVPTRYAEYLEKARTVGDDTGYRHFWELCVILKLRDGLRSGDIFVPGSRRYADPATYLFTPDQWELKRGGFCALVNKPAKAADAWPKARKSCTPRSPSWKAPSPSRCPAMSARSDSMRTTSW
;
A
#
# COMPACT_ATOMS: atom_id res chain seq x y z
N MET A 1 2.90 -10.46 1.55
CA MET A 1 3.38 -11.39 2.61
C MET A 1 4.64 -12.18 2.20
N ALA A 2 4.91 -12.40 0.91
CA ALA A 2 6.08 -13.13 0.42
C ALA A 2 7.43 -12.82 1.09
N ALA A 3 7.74 -11.55 1.38
CA ALA A 3 8.99 -11.18 2.06
C ALA A 3 9.12 -11.82 3.47
N VAL A 4 8.01 -11.90 4.21
CA VAL A 4 8.00 -12.52 5.55
C VAL A 4 8.20 -14.03 5.45
N GLU A 5 7.70 -14.67 4.40
CA GLU A 5 7.89 -16.11 4.15
C GLU A 5 9.36 -16.42 3.83
N VAL A 6 9.99 -15.63 2.96
CA VAL A 6 11.43 -15.73 2.68
C VAL A 6 12.23 -15.57 3.97
N LEU A 7 11.93 -14.55 4.77
CA LEU A 7 12.63 -14.32 6.04
C LEU A 7 12.44 -15.49 7.03
N LYS A 8 11.24 -16.07 7.14
CA LYS A 8 10.99 -17.26 7.96
C LYS A 8 11.82 -18.45 7.48
N ASN A 9 11.89 -18.67 6.17
CA ASN A 9 12.71 -19.74 5.60
C ASN A 9 14.20 -19.54 5.91
N LEU A 10 14.73 -18.32 5.70
CA LEU A 10 16.12 -18.00 6.01
C LEU A 10 16.45 -18.21 7.50
N ASN A 11 15.56 -17.80 8.40
CA ASN A 11 15.78 -17.96 9.84
C ASN A 11 15.69 -19.42 10.30
N THR A 12 14.80 -20.22 9.70
CA THR A 12 14.66 -21.65 10.05
C THR A 12 15.85 -22.47 9.58
N HIS A 13 16.44 -22.14 8.42
CA HIS A 13 17.55 -22.89 7.84
C HIS A 13 18.92 -22.23 8.08
N GLY A 14 18.97 -21.08 8.76
CA GLY A 14 20.21 -20.32 8.96
C GLY A 14 20.79 -19.73 7.66
N GLY A 15 19.97 -19.54 6.63
CA GLY A 15 20.38 -19.08 5.31
C GLY A 15 20.98 -17.67 5.36
N ARG A 16 22.25 -17.52 5.00
CA ARG A 16 22.96 -16.21 5.05
C ARG A 16 22.67 -15.33 3.85
N LYS A 17 22.38 -15.91 2.69
CA LYS A 17 22.14 -15.20 1.44
C LYS A 17 20.64 -15.07 1.19
N VAL A 18 20.20 -13.85 0.88
CA VAL A 18 18.83 -13.61 0.42
C VAL A 18 18.71 -14.10 -1.04
N PRO A 19 17.68 -14.88 -1.40
CA PRO A 19 17.45 -15.31 -2.78
C PRO A 19 17.31 -14.13 -3.75
N GLU A 20 17.78 -14.29 -4.99
CA GLU A 20 17.77 -13.21 -6.00
C GLU A 20 16.35 -12.80 -6.42
N ASP A 21 15.38 -13.70 -6.27
CA ASP A 21 13.95 -13.53 -6.52
C ASP A 21 13.18 -12.94 -5.32
N ALA A 22 13.88 -12.62 -4.22
CA ALA A 22 13.24 -12.02 -3.05
C ALA A 22 12.60 -10.67 -3.41
N PRO A 23 11.37 -10.40 -2.94
CA PRO A 23 10.66 -9.18 -3.27
C PRO A 23 11.39 -7.95 -2.71
N THR A 24 11.42 -6.87 -3.49
CA THR A 24 12.01 -5.57 -3.08
C THR A 24 11.04 -4.40 -3.27
N SER A 25 9.82 -4.64 -3.76
CA SER A 25 8.80 -3.60 -4.01
C SER A 25 8.37 -2.82 -2.77
N PHE A 26 8.59 -3.40 -1.58
CA PHE A 26 8.29 -2.75 -0.31
C PHE A 26 9.44 -1.87 0.21
N VAL A 27 10.62 -1.90 -0.42
CA VAL A 27 11.79 -1.15 0.05
C VAL A 27 11.55 0.36 -0.12
N PRO A 28 11.68 1.16 0.95
CA PRO A 28 11.64 2.62 0.81
C PRO A 28 12.77 3.13 -0.08
N THR A 29 12.49 4.10 -0.95
CA THR A 29 13.47 4.67 -1.90
C THR A 29 14.80 5.05 -1.25
N ARG A 30 14.75 5.63 -0.04
CA ARG A 30 15.95 6.02 0.73
C ARG A 30 16.90 4.86 1.07
N TYR A 31 16.40 3.62 1.09
CA TYR A 31 17.20 2.43 1.40
C TYR A 31 17.56 1.60 0.17
N ALA A 32 16.92 1.84 -0.97
CA ALA A 32 17.18 1.08 -2.21
C ALA A 32 18.65 1.17 -2.63
N GLU A 33 19.27 2.35 -2.51
CA GLU A 33 20.68 2.54 -2.84
C GLU A 33 21.63 1.68 -2.00
N TYR A 34 21.31 1.40 -0.73
CA TYR A 34 22.16 0.58 0.11
C TYR A 34 22.10 -0.90 -0.28
N LEU A 35 20.92 -1.38 -0.71
CA LEU A 35 20.76 -2.73 -1.23
C LEU A 35 21.50 -2.90 -2.56
N GLU A 36 21.39 -1.93 -3.47
CA GLU A 36 22.14 -1.96 -4.73
C GLU A 36 23.64 -1.94 -4.48
N LYS A 37 24.13 -1.07 -3.59
CA LYS A 37 25.55 -1.04 -3.20
C LYS A 37 26.03 -2.37 -2.65
N ALA A 38 25.31 -2.95 -1.68
CA ALA A 38 25.65 -4.26 -1.12
C ALA A 38 25.70 -5.36 -2.19
N ARG A 39 24.77 -5.34 -3.15
CA ARG A 39 24.75 -6.29 -4.27
C ARG A 39 25.94 -6.11 -5.21
N THR A 40 26.30 -4.87 -5.55
CA THR A 40 27.46 -4.59 -6.44
C THR A 40 28.80 -4.99 -5.84
N VAL A 41 28.96 -4.85 -4.52
CA VAL A 41 30.20 -5.22 -3.80
C VAL A 41 30.24 -6.73 -3.49
N GLY A 42 29.11 -7.44 -3.64
CA GLY A 42 29.01 -8.86 -3.28
C GLY A 42 28.92 -9.09 -1.77
N ASP A 43 28.46 -8.11 -1.00
CA ASP A 43 28.28 -8.23 0.45
C ASP A 43 26.91 -8.86 0.75
N ASP A 44 26.85 -10.19 0.71
CA ASP A 44 25.63 -10.96 1.02
C ASP A 44 25.11 -10.69 2.44
N THR A 45 26.02 -10.47 3.40
CA THR A 45 25.66 -10.25 4.81
C THR A 45 25.04 -8.86 4.99
N GLY A 46 25.67 -7.83 4.43
CA GLY A 46 25.14 -6.47 4.42
C GLY A 46 23.81 -6.41 3.67
N TYR A 47 23.70 -7.04 2.50
CA TYR A 47 22.46 -7.11 1.74
C TYR A 47 21.34 -7.71 2.59
N ARG A 48 21.59 -8.85 3.23
CA ARG A 48 20.62 -9.50 4.13
C ARG A 48 20.16 -8.55 5.24
N HIS A 49 21.09 -7.92 5.96
CA HIS A 49 20.74 -7.02 7.05
C HIS A 49 19.90 -5.83 6.60
N PHE A 50 20.24 -5.19 5.48
CA PHE A 50 19.45 -4.07 4.95
C PHE A 50 18.07 -4.51 4.48
N TRP A 51 17.98 -5.69 3.86
CA TRP A 51 16.73 -6.23 3.38
C TRP A 51 15.79 -6.58 4.55
N GLU A 52 16.31 -7.26 5.59
CA GLU A 52 15.58 -7.57 6.82
C GLU A 52 15.09 -6.31 7.55
N LEU A 53 15.95 -5.29 7.65
CA LEU A 53 15.56 -4.00 8.22
C LEU A 53 14.38 -3.39 7.47
N CYS A 54 14.39 -3.44 6.13
CA CYS A 54 13.28 -2.94 5.31
C CYS A 54 11.99 -3.73 5.54
N VAL A 55 12.07 -5.06 5.70
CA VAL A 55 10.92 -5.92 6.03
C VAL A 55 10.32 -5.50 7.36
N ILE A 56 11.15 -5.32 8.39
CA ILE A 56 10.69 -4.92 9.74
C ILE A 56 10.05 -3.53 9.71
N LEU A 57 10.66 -2.57 9.01
CA LEU A 57 10.11 -1.23 8.86
C LEU A 57 8.71 -1.27 8.23
N LYS A 58 8.53 -2.03 7.16
CA LYS A 58 7.23 -2.15 6.49
C LYS A 58 6.19 -2.89 7.31
N LEU A 59 6.60 -3.94 8.03
CA LEU A 59 5.71 -4.62 8.97
C LEU A 59 5.26 -3.68 10.08
N ARG A 60 6.19 -2.91 10.66
CA ARG A 60 5.87 -1.89 11.67
C ARG A 60 4.89 -0.86 11.14
N ASP A 61 5.11 -0.34 9.94
CA ASP A 61 4.22 0.65 9.34
C ASP A 61 2.81 0.07 9.13
N GLY A 62 2.70 -1.13 8.55
CA GLY A 62 1.40 -1.80 8.35
C GLY A 62 0.66 -2.13 9.64
N LEU A 63 1.38 -2.54 10.69
CA LEU A 63 0.79 -2.78 12.02
C LEU A 63 0.29 -1.49 12.68
N ARG A 64 0.94 -0.35 12.41
CA ARG A 64 0.55 0.95 12.99
C ARG A 64 -0.56 1.63 12.20
N SER A 65 -0.62 1.45 10.89
CA SER A 65 -1.73 1.94 10.06
C SER A 65 -3.00 1.09 10.24
N GLY A 66 -2.84 -0.17 10.65
CA GLY A 66 -3.94 -1.14 10.72
C GLY A 66 -4.15 -1.89 9.40
N ASP A 67 -3.29 -1.70 8.40
CA ASP A 67 -3.30 -2.49 7.15
C ASP A 67 -2.93 -3.95 7.40
N ILE A 68 -2.15 -4.20 8.45
CA ILE A 68 -1.81 -5.53 8.95
C ILE A 68 -2.37 -5.66 10.37
N PHE A 69 -3.02 -6.78 10.63
CA PHE A 69 -3.49 -7.15 11.97
C PHE A 69 -3.00 -8.54 12.35
N VAL A 70 -2.96 -8.80 13.65
CA VAL A 70 -2.52 -10.06 14.23
C VAL A 70 -3.70 -10.69 14.98
N PRO A 71 -4.24 -11.81 14.50
CA PRO A 71 -5.32 -12.52 15.19
C PRO A 71 -4.95 -12.83 16.65
N GLY A 72 -5.87 -12.57 17.58
CA GLY A 72 -5.66 -12.76 19.02
C GLY A 72 -4.82 -11.66 19.71
N SER A 73 -4.24 -10.72 18.97
CA SER A 73 -3.54 -9.58 19.57
C SER A 73 -4.52 -8.49 19.99
N ARG A 74 -4.44 -8.03 21.24
CA ARG A 74 -5.20 -6.85 21.69
C ARG A 74 -4.65 -5.54 21.13
N ARG A 75 -3.32 -5.44 20.95
CA ARG A 75 -2.66 -4.21 20.48
C ARG A 75 -2.77 -4.04 18.97
N TYR A 76 -2.75 -5.14 18.23
CA TYR A 76 -2.80 -5.16 16.76
C TYR A 76 -4.02 -5.98 16.31
N ALA A 77 -5.17 -5.74 16.94
CA ALA A 77 -6.43 -6.36 16.56
C ALA A 77 -6.87 -5.86 15.18
N ASP A 78 -7.74 -6.62 14.51
CA ASP A 78 -8.33 -6.19 13.24
C ASP A 78 -9.21 -4.94 13.46
N PRO A 79 -8.84 -3.78 12.86
CA PRO A 79 -9.59 -2.55 13.03
C PRO A 79 -11.02 -2.65 12.50
N ALA A 80 -11.29 -3.52 11.51
CA ALA A 80 -12.64 -3.70 10.95
C ALA A 80 -13.63 -4.25 11.98
N THR A 81 -13.15 -4.98 13.00
CA THR A 81 -14.00 -5.52 14.07
C THR A 81 -14.64 -4.44 14.95
N TYR A 82 -14.08 -3.23 14.98
CA TYR A 82 -14.64 -2.09 15.71
C TYR A 82 -15.62 -1.26 14.86
N LEU A 83 -15.74 -1.56 13.57
CA LEU A 83 -16.61 -0.83 12.64
C LEU A 83 -17.93 -1.58 12.44
N PHE A 84 -18.98 -0.82 12.12
CA PHE A 84 -20.21 -1.44 11.63
C PHE A 84 -19.97 -2.07 10.27
N THR A 85 -20.56 -3.24 10.06
CA THR A 85 -20.67 -3.81 8.71
C THR A 85 -21.50 -2.88 7.81
N PRO A 86 -21.33 -2.92 6.48
CA PRO A 86 -22.10 -2.11 5.56
C PRO A 86 -23.61 -2.20 5.80
N ASP A 87 -24.13 -3.40 6.08
CA ASP A 87 -25.57 -3.64 6.32
C ASP A 87 -26.04 -3.02 7.64
N GLN A 88 -25.26 -3.21 8.72
CA GLN A 88 -25.54 -2.57 10.01
C GLN A 88 -25.50 -1.05 9.92
N TRP A 89 -24.58 -0.52 9.11
CA TRP A 89 -24.47 0.91 8.88
C TRP A 89 -25.65 1.45 8.10
N GLU A 90 -26.08 0.78 7.03
CA GLU A 90 -27.25 1.17 6.23
C GLU A 90 -28.49 1.40 7.11
N LEU A 91 -28.75 0.47 8.05
CA LEU A 91 -29.87 0.57 8.97
C LEU A 91 -29.76 1.78 9.93
N LYS A 92 -28.55 2.14 10.36
CA LYS A 92 -28.29 3.22 11.33
C LYS A 92 -28.06 4.59 10.70
N ARG A 93 -27.75 4.63 9.40
CA ARG A 93 -27.29 5.83 8.69
C ARG A 93 -28.27 6.99 8.81
N GLY A 94 -29.57 6.72 8.63
CA GLY A 94 -30.61 7.75 8.71
C GLY A 94 -30.64 8.45 10.07
N GLY A 95 -30.65 7.66 11.15
CA GLY A 95 -30.65 8.19 12.53
C GLY A 95 -29.37 8.96 12.86
N PHE A 96 -28.20 8.46 12.44
CA PHE A 96 -26.94 9.18 12.63
C PHE A 96 -26.92 10.51 11.88
N CYS A 97 -27.31 10.52 10.60
CA CYS A 97 -27.34 11.72 9.77
C CYS A 97 -28.29 12.78 10.33
N ALA A 98 -29.46 12.38 10.84
CA ALA A 98 -30.36 13.27 11.55
C ALA A 98 -29.71 13.87 12.80
N LEU A 99 -29.04 13.04 13.61
CA LEU A 99 -28.34 13.48 14.83
C LEU A 99 -27.24 14.51 14.55
N VAL A 100 -26.43 14.30 13.50
CA VAL A 100 -25.33 15.22 13.15
C VAL A 100 -25.74 16.37 12.22
N ASN A 101 -27.04 16.49 11.93
CA ASN A 101 -27.60 17.47 11.00
C ASN A 101 -26.90 17.48 9.64
N LYS A 102 -26.73 16.28 9.05
CA LYS A 102 -26.17 16.06 7.71
C LYS A 102 -27.16 15.29 6.84
N PRO A 103 -27.16 15.51 5.52
CA PRO A 103 -28.00 14.71 4.62
C PRO A 103 -27.51 13.25 4.58
N ALA A 104 -28.46 12.32 4.46
CA ALA A 104 -28.18 10.88 4.45
C ALA A 104 -27.47 10.41 3.16
N LYS A 105 -27.68 11.12 2.04
CA LYS A 105 -26.99 10.87 0.79
C LYS A 105 -25.91 11.92 0.55
N ALA A 106 -24.72 11.45 0.16
CA ALA A 106 -23.61 12.33 -0.16
C ALA A 106 -23.96 13.32 -1.29
N ALA A 107 -24.69 12.87 -2.32
CA ALA A 107 -25.13 13.69 -3.46
C ALA A 107 -25.84 14.98 -3.03
N ASP A 108 -26.63 14.93 -1.95
CA ASP A 108 -27.38 16.08 -1.45
C ASP A 108 -26.48 17.08 -0.70
N ALA A 109 -25.32 16.63 -0.19
CA ALA A 109 -24.32 17.49 0.47
C ALA A 109 -23.38 18.21 -0.51
N TRP A 110 -23.12 17.60 -1.67
CA TRP A 110 -22.12 18.06 -2.64
C TRP A 110 -22.27 19.52 -3.09
N PRO A 111 -23.49 20.01 -3.42
CA PRO A 111 -23.67 21.41 -3.85
C PRO A 111 -23.25 22.42 -2.79
N LYS A 112 -23.45 22.11 -1.50
CA LYS A 112 -23.09 22.98 -0.37
C LYS A 112 -21.59 22.96 -0.11
N ALA A 113 -20.98 21.76 -0.14
CA ALA A 113 -19.54 21.59 0.01
C ALA A 113 -18.75 22.30 -1.09
N ARG A 114 -19.21 22.19 -2.35
CA ARG A 114 -18.57 22.85 -3.50
C ARG A 114 -18.55 24.38 -3.37
N LYS A 115 -19.59 24.97 -2.78
CA LYS A 115 -19.66 26.42 -2.55
C LYS A 115 -18.73 26.89 -1.43
N SER A 116 -18.50 26.06 -0.40
CA SER A 116 -17.62 26.38 0.73
C SER A 116 -16.15 26.09 0.47
N CYS A 117 -15.84 25.20 -0.47
CA CYS A 117 -14.47 25.02 -0.95
C CYS A 117 -14.10 26.22 -1.82
N THR A 118 -13.41 27.21 -1.25
CA THR A 118 -12.64 28.15 -2.05
C THR A 118 -11.68 27.35 -2.92
N PRO A 119 -11.54 27.64 -4.22
CA PRO A 119 -10.50 27.04 -5.04
C PRO A 119 -9.17 27.36 -4.35
N ARG A 120 -8.56 26.36 -3.72
CA ARG A 120 -7.19 26.51 -3.26
C ARG A 120 -6.38 26.72 -4.53
N SER A 121 -5.75 27.88 -4.66
CA SER A 121 -4.86 28.19 -5.79
C SER A 121 -3.97 26.97 -6.04
N PRO A 122 -3.92 26.40 -7.25
CA PRO A 122 -3.08 25.24 -7.50
C PRO A 122 -1.61 25.69 -7.40
N SER A 123 -0.98 25.47 -6.24
CA SER A 123 0.48 25.53 -6.15
C SER A 123 1.13 24.37 -6.90
N TRP A 124 0.34 23.34 -7.22
CA TRP A 124 0.68 22.30 -8.17
C TRP A 124 0.31 22.75 -9.58
N LYS A 125 1.30 23.18 -10.36
CA LYS A 125 1.15 23.25 -11.82
C LYS A 125 0.96 21.82 -12.32
N ALA A 126 -0.21 21.51 -12.88
CA ALA A 126 -0.33 20.35 -13.74
C ALA A 126 0.78 20.44 -14.81
N PRO A 127 1.51 19.35 -15.12
CA PRO A 127 2.41 19.36 -16.26
C PRO A 127 1.62 19.80 -17.50
N SER A 128 2.19 20.72 -18.27
CA SER A 128 1.62 21.16 -19.54
C SER A 128 1.22 19.95 -20.40
N PRO A 129 0.08 19.97 -21.11
CA PRO A 129 -0.28 18.92 -22.06
C PRO A 129 0.56 19.06 -23.33
N SER A 130 1.89 19.04 -23.20
CA SER A 130 2.78 18.91 -24.34
C SER A 130 2.99 17.41 -24.60
N ARG A 131 2.26 16.92 -25.61
CA ARG A 131 2.41 15.61 -26.27
C ARG A 131 2.44 14.40 -25.33
N CYS A 132 1.26 13.84 -25.09
CA CYS A 132 1.15 12.39 -25.09
C CYS A 132 1.63 11.90 -26.48
N PRO A 133 2.70 11.08 -26.59
CA PRO A 133 2.89 10.30 -27.79
C PRO A 133 1.66 9.39 -27.90
N ALA A 134 1.01 9.37 -29.06
CA ALA A 134 -0.06 8.43 -29.35
C ALA A 134 0.42 7.02 -28.96
N MET A 135 -0.31 6.37 -28.04
CA MET A 135 -0.25 4.92 -27.90
C MET A 135 -0.62 4.33 -29.27
N SER A 136 0.38 3.95 -30.05
CA SER A 136 0.16 3.09 -31.21
C SER A 136 -0.40 1.78 -30.66
N ALA A 137 -1.65 1.50 -31.01
CA ALA A 137 -2.27 0.21 -30.82
C ALA A 137 -1.33 -0.87 -31.36
N ARG A 138 -0.72 -1.65 -30.46
CA ARG A 138 -0.02 -2.88 -30.85
C ARG A 138 -1.06 -3.98 -30.73
N SER A 139 -1.53 -4.40 -31.90
CA SER A 139 -2.57 -5.38 -32.10
C SER A 139 -2.34 -6.64 -31.28
N ASP A 140 -3.42 -7.04 -30.63
CA ASP A 140 -3.63 -8.36 -30.08
C ASP A 140 -3.48 -9.39 -31.22
N SER A 141 -2.54 -10.31 -31.05
CA SER A 141 -2.36 -11.47 -31.92
C SER A 141 -1.92 -12.61 -31.03
N MET A 142 -2.90 -13.41 -30.64
CA MET A 142 -2.75 -14.80 -30.23
C MET A 142 -1.50 -15.45 -30.82
N ARG A 143 -0.65 -16.01 -29.95
CA ARG A 143 0.12 -17.20 -30.29
C ARG A 143 0.31 -18.07 -29.06
N THR A 144 -0.03 -19.32 -29.27
CA THR A 144 -0.11 -20.47 -28.39
C THR A 144 1.26 -20.96 -27.89
N THR A 145 1.18 -21.78 -26.84
CA THR A 145 2.02 -22.96 -26.49
C THR A 145 3.37 -22.80 -25.77
N SER A 146 3.43 -23.44 -24.59
CA SER A 146 4.46 -24.34 -24.01
C SER A 146 5.93 -23.85 -23.95
N TRP A 147 6.68 -23.94 -22.85
CA TRP A 147 6.68 -24.76 -21.64
C TRP A 147 7.03 -23.92 -20.42
#